data_AF-A0AA38SRV2-F1
#
_entry.id   AF-A0AA38SRV2-F1
#
_cell.length_a   1.000
_cell.length_b   1.000
_cell.length_c   1.000
_cell.angle_alpha   90.00
_cell.angle_beta   90.00
_cell.angle_gamma   90.00
#
_symmetry.space_group_name_H-M   'P 1'
#
loop_
_entity.id
_entity.type
_entity.pdbx_description
1 polymer ?
#
loop_
_entity_poly.entity_id
_entity_poly.type
_entity_poly.pdbx_seq_one_letter_code
_entity_poly.pdbx_strand_id
1 'polypeptide(L)'
;MEKTADCPSLRNHQIKTYQLMTPSVLPDSKLELHHTKASNDPKDIGNNMIHVEQVIDLLAESYKSSEIYMEVQNEIATICGQEGDLIQKKGSLRPSSISHCLVLTERSFINMYRDVGYYWLRLGIYIALGFAIGTIFYNVGSGFGSINARLSMIMFACSFLTILAIGGFPSLIEEVKVFQWERLNGHYGVGSYVISQTLSSAPYLLLISLVPGVIAYFLAGFQREYERFIYFSLILFASMLIVECLMMIVATIVPNFLMGIIAGAGIQGLMILSAGFFQLPNDLPDIFWRYPMYYISFHKYALQGLYKNEFEGLEFPEYLGGPPTINGKMSTWEVLLPSMGTLQIEMGYSKWVNLGILFGMVFIYRVLLFCTIKTTERVKPIITAFLLSSTHRN
;
A
#
# COMPACT_ATOMS: atom_id res chain seq x y z
N MET A 1 -24.55 6.14 39.61
CA MET A 1 -24.91 4.76 40.01
C MET A 1 -26.21 4.43 39.31
N GLU A 2 -26.13 3.92 38.09
CA GLU A 2 -27.29 3.46 37.32
C GLU A 2 -27.11 1.96 37.15
N LYS A 3 -27.82 1.19 37.99
CA LYS A 3 -27.86 -0.27 37.91
C LYS A 3 -28.85 -0.62 36.79
N THR A 4 -28.34 -0.96 35.61
CA THR A 4 -29.12 -1.68 34.60
C THR A 4 -29.54 -3.02 35.20
N ALA A 5 -30.86 -3.21 35.32
CA ALA A 5 -31.48 -4.45 35.76
C ALA A 5 -31.17 -5.56 34.75
N ASP A 6 -30.22 -6.41 35.08
CA ASP A 6 -29.91 -7.64 34.37
C ASP A 6 -31.05 -8.63 34.64
N CYS A 7 -32.06 -8.66 33.76
CA CYS A 7 -33.26 -9.46 33.92
C CYS A 7 -33.02 -10.90 33.42
N PRO A 8 -32.95 -11.92 34.30
CA PRO A 8 -32.55 -13.29 33.92
C PRO A 8 -33.53 -13.98 32.96
N SER A 9 -34.80 -13.51 32.92
CA SER A 9 -35.85 -14.04 32.05
C SER A 9 -35.61 -13.79 30.56
N LEU A 10 -35.10 -12.60 30.22
CA LEU A 10 -34.77 -12.21 28.84
C LEU A 10 -33.58 -12.99 28.29
N ARG A 11 -32.56 -13.22 29.14
CA ARG A 11 -31.39 -14.02 28.78
C ARG A 11 -31.78 -15.48 28.48
N ASN A 12 -32.64 -16.07 29.31
CA ASN A 12 -33.18 -17.42 29.08
C ASN A 12 -34.06 -17.50 27.83
N HIS A 13 -34.79 -16.44 27.50
CA HIS A 13 -35.61 -16.40 26.29
C HIS A 13 -34.73 -16.33 25.04
N GLN A 14 -33.72 -15.47 25.02
CA GLN A 14 -32.81 -15.38 23.88
C GLN A 14 -32.03 -16.69 23.69
N ILE A 15 -31.55 -17.31 24.77
CA ILE A 15 -30.88 -18.62 24.71
C ILE A 15 -31.82 -19.68 24.10
N LYS A 16 -33.09 -19.73 24.51
CA LYS A 16 -34.07 -20.66 23.91
C LYS A 16 -34.33 -20.38 22.43
N THR A 17 -34.40 -19.11 22.03
CA THR A 17 -34.59 -18.72 20.63
C THR A 17 -33.38 -19.11 19.77
N TYR A 18 -32.17 -18.89 20.27
CA TYR A 18 -30.94 -19.33 19.61
C TYR A 18 -30.83 -20.87 19.54
N GLN A 19 -31.22 -21.58 20.60
CA GLN A 19 -31.25 -23.05 20.62
C GLN A 19 -32.23 -23.64 19.60
N LEU A 20 -33.34 -22.95 19.31
CA LEU A 20 -34.31 -23.35 18.28
C LEU A 20 -33.83 -23.08 16.85
N MET A 21 -33.05 -22.02 16.63
CA MET A 21 -32.57 -21.62 15.29
C MET A 21 -31.30 -22.35 14.84
N THR A 22 -30.52 -22.92 15.77
CA THR A 22 -29.29 -23.69 15.46
C THR A 22 -29.23 -25.02 16.24
N PRO A 23 -29.87 -26.08 15.74
CA PRO A 23 -29.85 -27.40 16.40
C PRO A 23 -28.49 -28.12 16.32
N SER A 24 -27.59 -27.70 15.41
CA SER A 24 -26.28 -28.33 15.17
C SER A 24 -25.19 -28.00 16.20
N VAL A 25 -25.47 -27.14 17.19
CA VAL A 25 -24.47 -26.64 18.16
C VAL A 25 -24.55 -27.34 19.52
N LEU A 26 -25.41 -28.36 19.70
CA LEU A 26 -25.47 -29.13 20.95
C LEU A 26 -25.05 -30.61 20.77
N PRO A 27 -24.13 -31.13 21.60
CA PRO A 27 -23.94 -32.57 21.73
C PRO A 27 -25.10 -33.14 22.55
N ASP A 28 -25.81 -34.12 21.97
CA ASP A 28 -26.70 -35.08 22.64
C ASP A 28 -27.56 -34.55 23.81
N SER A 29 -28.50 -33.63 23.53
CA SER A 29 -29.66 -33.50 24.42
C SER A 29 -30.96 -33.40 23.63
N LYS A 30 -31.81 -34.41 23.82
CA LYS A 30 -33.18 -34.55 23.31
C LYS A 30 -33.97 -33.24 23.44
N LEU A 31 -34.38 -32.66 22.31
CA LEU A 31 -35.49 -31.72 22.24
C LEU A 31 -36.78 -32.55 22.20
N GLU A 32 -37.38 -32.84 23.37
CA GLU A 32 -38.76 -33.32 23.42
C GLU A 32 -39.72 -32.12 23.33
N LEU A 33 -40.36 -31.96 22.17
CA LEU A 33 -41.50 -31.06 22.00
C LEU A 33 -42.72 -31.69 22.70
N HIS A 34 -43.04 -31.22 23.90
CA HIS A 34 -44.27 -31.55 24.62
C HIS A 34 -45.48 -30.87 23.97
N HIS A 35 -45.92 -31.32 22.79
CA HIS A 35 -47.26 -31.01 22.29
C HIS A 35 -47.78 -32.12 21.37
N THR A 36 -48.17 -33.25 21.95
CA THR A 36 -49.20 -34.10 21.34
C THR A 36 -49.91 -34.88 22.44
N LYS A 37 -51.25 -34.77 22.46
CA LYS A 37 -52.13 -35.57 23.32
C LYS A 37 -51.77 -37.04 23.19
N ALA A 38 -51.69 -37.71 24.35
CA ALA A 38 -51.47 -39.12 24.49
C ALA A 38 -52.40 -39.95 23.57
N SER A 39 -51.80 -40.74 22.69
CA SER A 39 -52.41 -41.94 22.12
C SER A 39 -51.43 -43.08 22.38
N ASN A 40 -51.89 -44.07 23.14
CA ASN A 40 -51.13 -45.23 23.57
C ASN A 40 -50.92 -46.20 22.41
N ASP A 41 -49.68 -46.39 21.95
CA ASP A 41 -49.24 -47.68 21.38
C ASP A 41 -47.71 -47.83 21.48
N PRO A 42 -47.14 -48.95 21.99
CA PRO A 42 -45.72 -49.05 22.32
C PRO A 42 -44.85 -49.67 21.21
N LYS A 43 -45.12 -49.34 19.94
CA LYS A 43 -44.33 -49.83 18.79
C LYS A 43 -44.12 -48.75 17.74
N ASP A 44 -43.45 -47.67 18.09
CA ASP A 44 -42.75 -46.85 17.10
C ASP A 44 -41.65 -46.01 17.76
N ILE A 45 -40.56 -46.67 18.17
CA ILE A 45 -39.32 -45.99 18.59
C ILE A 45 -38.28 -46.26 17.50
N GLY A 46 -38.58 -45.77 16.30
CA GLY A 46 -37.70 -45.87 15.14
C GLY A 46 -37.73 -44.56 14.36
N ASN A 47 -36.57 -43.91 14.26
CA ASN A 47 -36.24 -42.90 13.24
C ASN A 47 -37.08 -41.62 13.18
N ASN A 48 -36.97 -40.73 14.17
CA ASN A 48 -37.30 -39.32 13.97
C ASN A 48 -36.17 -38.41 14.45
N MET A 49 -35.03 -38.46 13.76
CA MET A 49 -34.04 -37.40 13.81
C MET A 49 -34.39 -36.40 12.70
N ILE A 50 -35.21 -35.41 13.03
CA ILE A 50 -35.63 -34.36 12.09
C ILE A 50 -34.38 -33.62 11.63
N HIS A 51 -34.16 -33.54 10.31
CA HIS A 51 -32.98 -32.90 9.75
C HIS A 51 -33.02 -31.40 10.05
N VAL A 52 -31.88 -30.77 10.36
CA VAL A 52 -31.80 -29.35 10.75
C VAL A 52 -32.48 -28.43 9.72
N GLU A 53 -32.33 -28.75 8.43
CA GLU A 53 -33.00 -28.09 7.31
C GLU A 53 -34.53 -28.07 7.47
N GLN A 54 -35.13 -29.20 7.85
CA GLN A 54 -36.58 -29.35 8.00
C GLN A 54 -37.11 -28.57 9.20
N VAL A 55 -36.31 -28.41 10.27
CA VAL A 55 -36.68 -27.58 11.42
C VAL A 55 -36.67 -26.09 11.04
N ILE A 56 -35.69 -25.66 10.24
CA ILE A 56 -35.61 -24.28 9.74
C ILE A 56 -36.80 -23.97 8.83
N ASP A 57 -37.13 -24.87 7.90
CA ASP A 57 -38.26 -24.70 6.98
C ASP A 57 -39.59 -24.65 7.73
N LEU A 58 -39.79 -25.53 8.71
CA LEU A 58 -41.00 -25.57 9.53
C LEU A 58 -41.15 -24.30 10.40
N LEU A 59 -40.05 -23.80 10.98
CA LEU A 59 -40.06 -22.53 11.72
C LEU A 59 -40.33 -21.33 10.80
N ALA A 60 -39.77 -21.32 9.59
CA ALA A 60 -40.01 -20.28 8.60
C ALA A 60 -41.48 -20.27 8.12
N GLU A 61 -42.07 -21.44 7.90
CA GLU A 61 -43.48 -21.58 7.51
C GLU A 61 -44.43 -21.24 8.66
N SER A 62 -44.08 -21.62 9.89
CA SER A 62 -44.82 -21.23 11.09
C SER A 62 -44.77 -19.71 11.34
N TYR A 63 -43.65 -19.05 11.06
CA TYR A 63 -43.57 -17.59 11.13
C TYR A 63 -44.41 -16.92 10.04
N LYS A 64 -44.34 -17.38 8.80
CA LYS A 64 -45.16 -16.85 7.68
C LYS A 64 -46.67 -16.99 7.91
N SER A 65 -47.10 -18.03 8.63
CA SER A 65 -48.50 -18.25 9.00
C SER A 65 -48.91 -17.54 10.31
N SER A 66 -47.98 -16.89 11.00
CA SER A 66 -48.26 -16.18 12.26
C SER A 66 -48.91 -14.82 12.04
N GLU A 67 -49.69 -14.39 13.02
CA GLU A 67 -50.31 -13.05 13.08
C GLU A 67 -49.26 -11.93 13.09
N ILE A 68 -48.08 -12.18 13.70
CA ILE A 68 -46.94 -11.25 13.75
C ILE A 68 -46.42 -10.95 12.34
N TYR A 69 -46.35 -11.94 11.46
CA TYR A 69 -45.91 -11.73 10.08
C TYR A 69 -46.89 -10.83 9.31
N MET A 70 -48.20 -11.05 9.50
CA MET A 70 -49.24 -10.21 8.90
C MET A 70 -49.19 -8.76 9.43
N GLU A 71 -48.95 -8.57 10.72
CA GLU A 71 -48.79 -7.24 11.33
C GLU A 71 -47.59 -6.49 10.74
N VAL A 72 -46.43 -7.15 10.65
CA VAL A 72 -45.22 -6.56 10.03
C VAL A 72 -45.43 -6.26 8.54
N GLN A 73 -46.11 -7.14 7.80
CA GLN A 73 -46.42 -6.89 6.38
C GLN A 73 -47.36 -5.69 6.21
N ASN A 74 -48.36 -5.55 7.07
CA ASN A 74 -49.26 -4.38 7.06
C ASN A 74 -48.52 -3.09 7.44
N GLU A 75 -47.59 -3.14 8.40
CA GLU A 75 -46.77 -1.99 8.78
C GLU A 75 -45.85 -1.57 7.61
N ILE A 76 -45.20 -2.52 6.93
CA ILE A 76 -44.40 -2.28 5.72
C ILE A 76 -45.28 -1.69 4.60
N ALA A 77 -46.47 -2.25 4.36
CA ALA A 77 -47.40 -1.74 3.36
C ALA A 77 -47.86 -0.31 3.69
N THR A 78 -48.04 0.02 4.97
CA THR A 78 -48.38 1.36 5.44
C THR A 78 -47.23 2.34 5.23
N ILE A 79 -45.99 1.92 5.52
CA ILE A 79 -44.78 2.73 5.30
C ILE A 79 -44.53 2.95 3.80
N CYS A 80 -44.78 1.96 2.95
CA CYS A 80 -44.66 2.08 1.50
C CYS A 80 -45.81 2.87 0.86
N GLY A 81 -47.01 2.83 1.45
CA GLY A 81 -48.21 3.54 0.97
C GLY A 81 -48.30 4.99 1.46
N GLN A 82 -47.63 5.33 2.56
CA GLN A 82 -47.27 6.70 2.86
C GLN A 82 -46.25 7.12 1.80
N GLU A 83 -46.65 7.96 0.83
CA GLU A 83 -45.72 8.89 0.18
C GLU A 83 -45.16 9.77 1.31
N GLY A 84 -44.19 9.22 2.04
CA GLY A 84 -43.47 9.94 3.06
C GLY A 84 -42.95 11.17 2.38
N ASP A 85 -43.41 12.33 2.85
CA ASP A 85 -42.87 13.65 2.54
C ASP A 85 -41.37 13.44 2.42
N LEU A 86 -40.87 13.48 1.16
CA LEU A 86 -39.52 13.06 0.81
C LEU A 86 -38.67 13.63 1.92
N ILE A 87 -38.06 12.79 2.78
CA ILE A 87 -37.19 13.30 3.83
C ILE A 87 -36.22 14.16 3.05
N GLN A 88 -36.46 15.47 3.09
CA GLN A 88 -35.74 16.43 2.31
C GLN A 88 -34.46 16.39 3.08
N LYS A 89 -33.54 15.54 2.61
CA LYS A 89 -32.40 15.06 3.35
C LYS A 89 -31.60 16.29 3.61
N LYS A 90 -31.90 16.92 4.75
CA LYS A 90 -31.84 18.37 4.98
C LYS A 90 -30.53 18.81 4.42
N GLY A 91 -30.56 19.43 3.22
CA GLY A 91 -29.43 19.45 2.28
C GLY A 91 -28.16 19.60 3.06
N SER A 92 -27.55 18.45 3.43
CA SER A 92 -26.37 18.49 4.26
C SER A 92 -25.39 19.06 3.27
N LEU A 93 -25.02 20.33 3.46
CA LEU A 93 -23.98 20.97 2.69
C LEU A 93 -22.79 20.03 2.82
N ARG A 94 -22.68 19.09 1.88
CA ARG A 94 -21.61 18.12 1.83
C ARG A 94 -20.39 19.02 1.76
N PRO A 95 -19.52 19.00 2.78
CA PRO A 95 -18.38 19.88 2.76
C PRO A 95 -17.61 19.63 1.45
N SER A 96 -17.06 20.69 0.86
CA SER A 96 -16.33 20.59 -0.40
C SER A 96 -15.32 19.44 -0.34
N SER A 97 -15.11 18.73 -1.44
CA SER A 97 -14.11 17.67 -1.52
C SER A 97 -12.71 18.13 -1.09
N ILE A 98 -12.45 19.44 -1.16
CA ILE A 98 -11.25 20.12 -0.69
C ILE A 98 -11.24 20.26 0.85
N SER A 99 -12.38 20.61 1.46
CA SER A 99 -12.52 20.68 2.92
C SER A 99 -12.31 19.30 3.56
N HIS A 100 -12.86 18.24 2.95
CA HIS A 100 -12.59 16.87 3.38
C HIS A 100 -11.08 16.56 3.25
N CYS A 101 -10.46 16.95 2.15
CA CYS A 101 -9.04 16.70 1.90
C CYS A 101 -8.15 17.37 2.95
N LEU A 102 -8.41 18.65 3.25
CA LEU A 102 -7.64 19.40 4.24
C LEU A 102 -7.77 18.80 5.65
N VAL A 103 -8.99 18.45 6.07
CA VAL A 103 -9.23 17.83 7.39
C VAL A 103 -8.58 16.45 7.48
N LEU A 104 -8.62 15.65 6.40
CA LEU A 104 -7.95 14.36 6.33
C LEU A 104 -6.42 14.52 6.40
N THR A 105 -5.87 15.51 5.69
CA THR A 105 -4.44 15.82 5.74
C THR A 105 -4.01 16.27 7.12
N GLU A 106 -4.78 17.15 7.78
CA GLU A 106 -4.51 17.59 9.15
C GLU A 106 -4.54 16.41 10.13
N ARG A 107 -5.56 15.55 10.05
CA ARG A 107 -5.67 14.36 10.89
C ARG A 107 -4.51 13.38 10.65
N SER A 108 -4.18 13.11 9.39
CA SER A 108 -3.06 12.23 9.01
C SER A 108 -1.72 12.80 9.49
N PHE A 109 -1.53 14.12 9.41
CA PHE A 109 -0.33 14.79 9.91
C PHE A 109 -0.23 14.71 11.44
N ILE A 110 -1.33 14.96 12.15
CA ILE A 110 -1.37 14.84 13.62
C ILE A 110 -1.12 13.38 14.04
N ASN A 111 -1.70 12.41 13.34
CA ASN A 111 -1.48 10.99 13.60
C ASN A 111 0.00 10.62 13.44
N MET A 112 0.61 11.06 12.34
CA MET A 112 2.02 10.84 12.05
C MET A 112 2.94 11.53 13.06
N TYR A 113 2.58 12.72 13.55
CA TYR A 113 3.35 13.42 14.58
C TYR A 113 3.21 12.78 15.97
N ARG A 114 2.02 12.27 16.33
CA ARG A 114 1.75 11.70 17.66
C ARG A 114 2.24 10.26 17.82
N ASP A 115 2.34 9.50 16.73
CA ASP A 115 3.02 8.19 16.74
C ASP A 115 4.54 8.36 16.71
N VAL A 116 5.05 9.01 17.75
CA VAL A 116 6.45 9.42 17.86
C VAL A 116 7.37 8.19 17.81
N GLY A 117 6.96 7.09 18.45
CA GLY A 117 7.78 5.88 18.54
C GLY A 117 8.13 5.30 17.17
N TYR A 118 7.16 5.20 16.27
CA TYR A 118 7.37 4.56 14.98
C TYR A 118 8.08 5.46 13.96
N TYR A 119 7.58 6.68 13.76
CA TYR A 119 8.12 7.58 12.74
C TYR A 119 9.52 8.12 13.10
N TRP A 120 9.81 8.38 14.37
CA TRP A 120 11.15 8.82 14.80
C TRP A 120 12.16 7.69 14.85
N LEU A 121 11.76 6.48 15.28
CA LEU A 121 12.64 5.31 15.20
C LEU A 121 13.04 5.05 13.74
N ARG A 122 12.07 5.13 12.82
CA ARG A 122 12.33 5.00 11.39
C ARG A 122 13.29 6.08 10.89
N LEU A 123 13.07 7.35 11.23
CA LEU A 123 14.02 8.41 10.90
C LEU A 123 15.42 8.12 11.46
N GLY A 124 15.53 7.63 12.71
CA GLY A 124 16.79 7.25 13.34
C GLY A 124 17.53 6.14 12.59
N ILE A 125 16.83 5.10 12.14
CA ILE A 125 17.39 4.01 11.32
C ILE A 125 17.91 4.55 9.99
N TYR A 126 17.18 5.49 9.37
CA TYR A 126 17.59 6.10 8.10
C TYR A 126 18.84 6.95 8.27
N ILE A 127 18.90 7.74 9.34
CA ILE A 127 20.09 8.51 9.72
C ILE A 127 21.29 7.59 9.92
N ALA A 128 21.10 6.49 10.67
CA ALA A 128 22.16 5.50 10.90
C ALA A 128 22.65 4.87 9.58
N LEU A 129 21.74 4.57 8.65
CA LEU A 129 22.10 4.09 7.32
C LEU A 129 22.89 5.15 6.52
N GLY A 130 22.44 6.41 6.53
CA GLY A 130 23.13 7.51 5.86
C GLY A 130 24.56 7.70 6.39
N PHE A 131 24.74 7.58 7.71
CA PHE A 131 26.06 7.57 8.33
C PHE A 131 26.87 6.34 7.90
N ALA A 132 26.31 5.13 7.92
CA ALA A 132 27.02 3.92 7.56
C ALA A 132 27.50 3.95 6.09
N ILE A 133 26.64 4.34 5.16
CA ILE A 133 27.01 4.48 3.74
C ILE A 133 28.04 5.61 3.57
N GLY A 134 27.82 6.76 4.23
CA GLY A 134 28.75 7.89 4.16
C GLY A 134 30.15 7.58 4.70
N THR A 135 30.26 6.80 5.77
CA THR A 135 31.56 6.43 6.36
C THR A 135 32.28 5.34 5.59
N ILE A 136 31.56 4.35 5.03
CA ILE A 136 32.16 3.32 4.17
C ILE A 136 32.79 3.96 2.91
N PHE A 137 32.11 4.95 2.33
CA PHE A 137 32.58 5.67 1.14
C PHE A 137 33.20 7.03 1.50
N TYR A 138 33.82 7.14 2.68
CA TYR A 138 34.32 8.44 3.16
C TYR A 138 35.35 9.05 2.20
N ASN A 139 35.08 10.29 1.78
CA ASN A 139 35.91 11.09 0.88
C ASN A 139 36.44 10.30 -0.33
N VAL A 140 35.53 9.89 -1.21
CA VAL A 140 35.87 9.20 -2.45
C VAL A 140 36.85 10.07 -3.22
N GLY A 141 38.05 9.56 -3.50
CA GLY A 141 39.12 10.32 -4.15
C GLY A 141 38.80 10.72 -5.60
N SER A 142 39.83 11.16 -6.33
CA SER A 142 39.75 11.59 -7.74
C SER A 142 40.51 10.66 -8.71
N GLY A 143 40.93 9.48 -8.27
CA GLY A 143 41.61 8.50 -9.12
C GLY A 143 40.64 7.68 -9.98
N PHE A 144 41.14 6.90 -10.95
CA PHE A 144 40.29 6.07 -11.82
C PHE A 144 39.44 5.06 -11.03
N GLY A 145 40.01 4.42 -10.00
CA GLY A 145 39.27 3.51 -9.10
C GLY A 145 38.16 4.18 -8.30
N SER A 146 38.18 5.52 -8.18
CA SER A 146 37.15 6.29 -7.49
C SER A 146 35.83 6.34 -8.26
N ILE A 147 35.85 6.17 -9.59
CA ILE A 147 34.64 6.18 -10.43
C ILE A 147 33.68 5.07 -9.99
N ASN A 148 34.18 3.84 -9.87
CA ASN A 148 33.38 2.70 -9.44
C ASN A 148 32.88 2.86 -7.99
N ALA A 149 33.68 3.46 -7.12
CA ALA A 149 33.27 3.76 -5.76
C ALA A 149 32.13 4.79 -5.70
N ARG A 150 32.19 5.87 -6.51
CA ARG A 150 31.11 6.86 -6.64
C ARG A 150 29.83 6.24 -7.19
N LEU A 151 29.94 5.40 -8.24
CA LEU A 151 28.81 4.67 -8.81
C LEU A 151 28.14 3.77 -7.77
N SER A 152 28.93 2.96 -7.07
CA SER A 152 28.45 2.04 -6.04
C SER A 152 27.79 2.79 -4.89
N MET A 153 28.38 3.90 -4.44
CA MET A 153 27.81 4.75 -3.39
C MET A 153 26.43 5.27 -3.81
N ILE A 154 26.30 5.86 -5.01
CA ILE A 154 25.03 6.39 -5.52
C ILE A 154 23.96 5.28 -5.57
N MET A 155 24.34 4.11 -6.07
CA MET A 155 23.47 2.93 -6.12
C MET A 155 22.98 2.57 -4.72
N PHE A 156 23.91 2.37 -3.79
CA PHE A 156 23.59 1.97 -2.42
C PHE A 156 22.75 3.02 -1.70
N ALA A 157 23.07 4.31 -1.82
CA ALA A 157 22.31 5.40 -1.22
C ALA A 157 20.85 5.39 -1.72
N CYS A 158 20.63 5.27 -3.03
CA CYS A 158 19.28 5.22 -3.59
C CYS A 158 18.55 3.93 -3.20
N SER A 159 19.16 2.78 -3.42
CA SER A 159 18.49 1.48 -3.24
C SER A 159 18.24 1.11 -1.79
N PHE A 160 19.20 1.29 -0.88
CA PHE A 160 18.97 0.97 0.53
C PHE A 160 17.92 1.88 1.15
N LEU A 161 17.92 3.17 0.79
CA LEU A 161 16.91 4.12 1.27
C LEU A 161 15.51 3.71 0.79
N THR A 162 15.37 3.29 -0.48
CA THR A 162 14.09 2.80 -1.01
C THR A 162 13.67 1.43 -0.46
N ILE A 163 14.60 0.50 -0.19
CA ILE A 163 14.27 -0.80 0.42
C ILE A 163 13.81 -0.61 1.87
N LEU A 164 14.49 0.23 2.64
CA LEU A 164 14.08 0.55 4.01
C LEU A 164 12.69 1.20 4.06
N ALA A 165 12.18 1.73 2.95
CA ALA A 165 10.83 2.27 2.89
C ALA A 165 9.74 1.20 3.05
N ILE A 166 10.05 -0.06 2.75
CA ILE A 166 9.16 -1.21 2.98
C ILE A 166 8.89 -1.40 4.48
N GLY A 167 9.83 -1.03 5.36
CA GLY A 167 9.61 -1.04 6.81
C GLY A 167 8.41 -0.19 7.25
N GLY A 168 7.99 0.77 6.41
CA GLY A 168 6.78 1.59 6.54
C GLY A 168 5.46 0.86 6.34
N PHE A 169 5.48 -0.33 5.75
CA PHE A 169 4.29 -1.01 5.25
C PHE A 169 3.20 -1.30 6.29
N PRO A 170 3.52 -1.71 7.55
CA PRO A 170 2.50 -1.97 8.56
C PRO A 170 1.61 -0.75 8.87
N SER A 171 2.19 0.45 8.88
CA SER A 171 1.39 1.68 9.07
C SER A 171 0.48 1.95 7.86
N LEU A 172 0.99 1.78 6.64
CA LEU A 172 0.22 2.00 5.42
C LEU A 172 -0.98 1.05 5.29
N ILE A 173 -0.84 -0.23 5.68
CA ILE A 173 -1.94 -1.18 5.62
C ILE A 173 -3.02 -0.87 6.67
N GLU A 174 -2.64 -0.34 7.83
CA GLU A 174 -3.59 0.11 8.85
C GLU A 174 -4.40 1.33 8.35
N GLU A 175 -3.73 2.32 7.77
CA GLU A 175 -4.38 3.48 7.15
C GLU A 175 -5.37 3.07 6.05
N VAL A 176 -4.98 2.14 5.17
CA VAL A 176 -5.86 1.62 4.11
C VAL A 176 -7.08 0.90 4.69
N LYS A 177 -6.95 0.18 5.81
CA LYS A 177 -8.09 -0.47 6.48
C LYS A 177 -9.05 0.54 7.08
N VAL A 178 -8.54 1.57 7.76
CA VAL A 178 -9.35 2.66 8.31
C VAL A 178 -10.08 3.39 7.18
N PHE A 179 -9.38 3.68 6.08
CA PHE A 179 -9.97 4.27 4.88
C PHE A 179 -11.15 3.42 4.35
N GLN A 180 -10.95 2.11 4.18
CA GLN A 180 -12.01 1.21 3.71
C GLN A 180 -13.25 1.25 4.61
N TRP A 181 -13.06 1.32 5.92
CA TRP A 181 -14.16 1.46 6.89
C TRP A 181 -14.88 2.80 6.79
N GLU A 182 -14.15 3.92 6.78
CA GLU A 182 -14.74 5.26 6.70
C GLU A 182 -15.49 5.48 5.38
N ARG A 183 -14.99 4.86 4.31
CA ARG A 183 -15.58 4.85 2.96
C ARG A 183 -16.90 4.08 2.91
N LEU A 184 -17.00 2.92 3.56
CA LEU A 184 -18.25 2.15 3.66
C LEU A 184 -19.36 2.95 4.37
N ASN A 185 -18.97 3.78 5.33
CA ASN A 185 -19.88 4.70 6.03
C ASN A 185 -20.19 5.99 5.25
N GLY A 186 -19.63 6.16 4.03
CA GLY A 186 -19.94 7.27 3.14
C GLY A 186 -19.27 8.61 3.45
N HIS A 187 -18.20 8.64 4.25
CA HIS A 187 -17.58 9.89 4.72
C HIS A 187 -16.79 10.66 3.64
N TYR A 188 -16.03 9.99 2.77
CA TYR A 188 -15.25 10.64 1.70
C TYR A 188 -14.96 9.69 0.53
N GLY A 189 -14.54 10.26 -0.61
CA GLY A 189 -14.23 9.51 -1.84
C GLY A 189 -12.74 9.17 -2.00
N VAL A 190 -12.45 8.20 -2.88
CA VAL A 190 -11.10 7.71 -3.19
C VAL A 190 -10.16 8.84 -3.64
N GLY A 191 -10.66 9.79 -4.44
CA GLY A 191 -9.84 10.91 -4.94
C GLY A 191 -9.36 11.82 -3.80
N SER A 192 -10.27 12.18 -2.89
CA SER A 192 -9.91 12.96 -1.70
C SER A 192 -8.88 12.21 -0.84
N TYR A 193 -9.03 10.90 -0.64
CA TYR A 193 -8.06 10.10 0.10
C TYR A 193 -6.65 10.16 -0.53
N VAL A 194 -6.52 9.87 -1.82
CA VAL A 194 -5.21 9.82 -2.49
C VAL A 194 -4.50 11.18 -2.43
N ILE A 195 -5.23 12.28 -2.64
CA ILE A 195 -4.65 13.64 -2.56
C ILE A 195 -4.26 13.97 -1.12
N SER A 196 -5.14 13.71 -0.15
CA SER A 196 -4.89 14.01 1.26
C SER A 196 -3.66 13.28 1.78
N GLN A 197 -3.54 12.00 1.43
CA GLN A 197 -2.43 11.14 1.80
C GLN A 197 -1.12 11.61 1.18
N THR A 198 -1.15 12.04 -0.09
CA THR A 198 0.05 12.55 -0.76
C THR A 198 0.57 13.82 -0.09
N LEU A 199 -0.35 14.71 0.30
CA LEU A 199 0.01 15.97 0.96
C LEU A 199 0.45 15.76 2.41
N SER A 200 -0.17 14.82 3.14
CA SER A 200 0.19 14.55 4.53
C SER A 200 1.53 13.83 4.66
N SER A 201 1.84 12.88 3.75
CA SER A 201 3.07 12.11 3.83
C SER A 201 4.30 12.83 3.27
N ALA A 202 4.12 13.76 2.33
CA ALA A 202 5.23 14.44 1.64
C ALA A 202 6.25 15.12 2.60
N PRO A 203 5.87 15.86 3.66
CA PRO A 203 6.84 16.47 4.58
C PRO A 203 7.71 15.44 5.30
N TYR A 204 7.12 14.33 5.72
CA TYR A 204 7.84 13.25 6.39
C TYR A 204 8.76 12.51 5.41
N LEU A 205 8.27 12.21 4.20
CA LEU A 205 9.08 11.60 3.14
C LEU A 205 10.27 12.49 2.73
N LEU A 206 10.06 13.80 2.71
CA LEU A 206 11.12 14.78 2.47
C LEU A 206 12.16 14.72 3.61
N LEU A 207 11.73 14.69 4.87
CA LEU A 207 12.65 14.61 6.00
C LEU A 207 13.50 13.33 5.98
N ILE A 208 12.88 12.16 5.78
CA ILE A 208 13.59 10.87 5.77
C ILE A 208 14.45 10.65 4.54
N SER A 209 14.26 11.40 3.45
CA SER A 209 15.16 11.35 2.29
C SER A 209 16.27 12.38 2.40
N LEU A 210 15.94 13.60 2.83
CA LEU A 210 16.86 14.73 2.92
C LEU A 210 17.93 14.53 3.99
N VAL A 211 17.54 14.17 5.22
CA VAL A 211 18.50 14.08 6.35
C VAL A 211 19.59 13.02 6.10
N PRO A 212 19.28 11.74 5.81
CA PRO A 212 20.32 10.77 5.49
C PRO A 212 21.01 11.05 4.15
N GLY A 213 20.32 11.67 3.19
CA GLY A 213 20.89 12.10 1.92
C GLY A 213 22.00 13.15 2.11
N VAL A 214 21.74 14.16 2.94
CA VAL A 214 22.73 15.18 3.36
C VAL A 214 23.97 14.51 3.97
N ILE A 215 23.76 13.62 4.94
CA ILE A 215 24.85 12.93 5.62
C ILE A 215 25.69 12.14 4.60
N ALA A 216 25.06 11.28 3.81
CA ALA A 216 25.75 10.46 2.82
C ALA A 216 26.49 11.32 1.78
N TYR A 217 25.86 12.38 1.27
CA TYR A 217 26.41 13.26 0.25
C TYR A 217 27.69 13.97 0.70
N PHE A 218 27.66 14.58 1.89
CA PHE A 218 28.81 15.35 2.40
C PHE A 218 29.93 14.44 2.90
N LEU A 219 29.62 13.30 3.53
CA LEU A 219 30.64 12.36 4.00
C LEU A 219 31.38 11.69 2.83
N ALA A 220 30.67 11.39 1.74
CA ALA A 220 31.29 10.76 0.57
C ALA A 220 32.18 11.69 -0.26
N GLY A 221 32.10 13.01 -0.06
CA GLY A 221 32.89 13.96 -0.84
C GLY A 221 32.41 14.12 -2.29
N PHE A 222 31.09 14.14 -2.50
CA PHE A 222 30.49 14.55 -3.78
C PHE A 222 30.71 16.04 -4.06
N GLN A 223 30.45 16.45 -5.30
CA GLN A 223 30.69 17.81 -5.76
C GLN A 223 29.88 18.83 -4.91
N ARG A 224 30.54 19.77 -4.25
CA ARG A 224 29.91 20.67 -3.25
C ARG A 224 29.03 21.79 -3.82
N GLU A 225 28.63 21.70 -5.08
CA GLU A 225 27.79 22.71 -5.73
C GLU A 225 26.33 22.58 -5.27
N TYR A 226 25.71 23.72 -4.92
CA TYR A 226 24.36 23.77 -4.35
C TYR A 226 23.30 23.15 -5.28
N GLU A 227 23.39 23.41 -6.58
CA GLU A 227 22.45 22.87 -7.58
C GLU A 227 22.50 21.33 -7.63
N ARG A 228 23.70 20.75 -7.49
CA ARG A 228 23.91 19.30 -7.55
C ARG A 228 23.39 18.61 -6.30
N PHE A 229 23.55 19.25 -5.15
CA PHE A 229 22.98 18.78 -3.89
C PHE A 229 21.44 18.80 -3.92
N ILE A 230 20.83 19.89 -4.42
CA ILE A 230 19.37 19.95 -4.56
C ILE A 230 18.90 18.85 -5.51
N TYR A 231 19.53 18.70 -6.67
CA TYR A 231 19.16 17.68 -7.64
C TYR A 231 19.23 16.27 -7.03
N PHE A 232 20.32 15.96 -6.32
CA PHE A 232 20.48 14.69 -5.60
C PHE A 232 19.32 14.44 -4.61
N SER A 233 19.00 15.47 -3.81
CA SER A 233 17.94 15.40 -2.80
C SER A 233 16.54 15.26 -3.42
N LEU A 234 16.27 15.94 -4.54
CA LEU A 234 15.00 15.82 -5.28
C LEU A 234 14.82 14.44 -5.89
N ILE A 235 15.88 13.81 -6.40
CA ILE A 235 15.80 12.43 -6.91
C ILE A 235 15.48 11.46 -5.78
N LEU A 236 16.15 11.57 -4.62
CA LEU A 236 15.86 10.72 -3.46
C LEU A 236 14.42 10.92 -2.96
N PHE A 237 13.96 12.16 -2.89
CA PHE A 237 12.59 12.48 -2.51
C PHE A 237 11.55 11.90 -3.49
N ALA A 238 11.74 12.10 -4.80
CA ALA A 238 10.86 11.53 -5.82
C ALA A 238 10.84 10.00 -5.75
N SER A 239 11.99 9.38 -5.53
CA SER A 239 12.12 7.93 -5.36
C SER A 239 11.30 7.43 -4.16
N MET A 240 11.37 8.12 -3.02
CA MET A 240 10.58 7.79 -1.82
C MET A 240 9.08 7.96 -2.04
N LEU A 241 8.66 8.99 -2.78
CA LEU A 241 7.25 9.16 -3.17
C LEU A 241 6.76 8.00 -4.03
N ILE A 242 7.55 7.57 -5.02
CA ILE A 242 7.19 6.42 -5.88
C ILE A 242 7.07 5.15 -5.04
N VAL A 243 8.04 4.88 -4.16
CA VAL A 243 8.00 3.69 -3.30
C VAL A 243 6.79 3.70 -2.38
N GLU A 244 6.45 4.83 -1.77
CA GLU A 244 5.26 4.92 -0.94
C GLU A 244 3.99 4.58 -1.75
N CYS A 245 3.86 5.12 -2.97
CA CYS A 245 2.73 4.80 -3.85
C CYS A 245 2.66 3.31 -4.17
N LEU A 246 3.80 2.72 -4.53
CA LEU A 246 3.90 1.30 -4.85
C LEU A 246 3.48 0.44 -3.65
N MET A 247 3.97 0.77 -2.45
CA MET A 247 3.61 0.05 -1.23
C MET A 247 2.13 0.22 -0.88
N MET A 248 1.53 1.39 -1.12
CA MET A 248 0.08 1.55 -0.96
C MET A 248 -0.72 0.72 -1.97
N ILE A 249 -0.28 0.63 -3.23
CA ILE A 249 -0.92 -0.25 -4.23
C ILE A 249 -0.89 -1.70 -3.71
N VAL A 250 0.27 -2.16 -3.25
CA VAL A 250 0.41 -3.50 -2.65
C VAL A 250 -0.53 -3.66 -1.44
N ALA A 251 -0.60 -2.69 -0.54
CA ALA A 251 -1.46 -2.72 0.64
C ALA A 251 -2.96 -2.82 0.31
N THR A 252 -3.39 -2.27 -0.83
CA THR A 252 -4.79 -2.37 -1.26
C THR A 252 -5.16 -3.72 -1.87
N ILE A 253 -4.18 -4.46 -2.38
CA ILE A 253 -4.37 -5.76 -3.04
C ILE A 253 -4.20 -6.92 -2.06
N VAL A 254 -3.20 -6.84 -1.18
CA VAL A 254 -2.86 -7.94 -0.27
C VAL A 254 -3.77 -7.99 0.96
N PRO A 255 -4.24 -9.18 1.37
CA PRO A 255 -5.11 -9.32 2.54
C PRO A 255 -4.33 -9.23 3.87
N ASN A 256 -3.05 -9.61 3.86
CA ASN A 256 -2.23 -9.79 5.06
C ASN A 256 -0.95 -8.93 4.99
N PHE A 257 -0.54 -8.38 6.14
CA PHE A 257 0.63 -7.50 6.21
C PHE A 257 1.92 -8.22 5.81
N LEU A 258 2.11 -9.48 6.23
CA LEU A 258 3.30 -10.27 5.93
C LEU A 258 3.46 -10.52 4.43
N MET A 259 2.37 -10.89 3.75
CA MET A 259 2.35 -11.05 2.29
C MET A 259 2.69 -9.75 1.57
N GLY A 260 2.20 -8.62 2.09
CA GLY A 260 2.53 -7.31 1.52
C GLY A 260 3.98 -6.89 1.68
N ILE A 261 4.63 -7.21 2.82
CA ILE A 261 6.08 -6.98 3.00
C ILE A 261 6.87 -7.85 2.01
N ILE A 262 6.53 -9.13 1.88
CA ILE A 262 7.21 -10.06 0.95
C ILE A 262 7.03 -9.59 -0.50
N ALA A 263 5.80 -9.24 -0.89
CA ALA A 263 5.50 -8.76 -2.24
C ALA A 263 6.21 -7.43 -2.54
N GLY A 264 6.14 -6.46 -1.61
CA GLY A 264 6.80 -5.17 -1.75
C GLY A 264 8.32 -5.29 -1.85
N ALA A 265 8.93 -6.12 -1.01
CA ALA A 265 10.36 -6.43 -1.09
C ALA A 265 10.75 -7.12 -2.39
N GLY A 266 9.96 -8.08 -2.86
CA GLY A 266 10.15 -8.73 -4.15
C GLY A 266 10.11 -7.73 -5.31
N ILE A 267 9.08 -6.89 -5.38
CA ILE A 267 8.94 -5.89 -6.45
C ILE A 267 10.09 -4.88 -6.41
N GLN A 268 10.45 -4.36 -5.23
CA GLN A 268 11.58 -3.44 -5.09
C GLN A 268 12.91 -4.09 -5.47
N GLY A 269 13.16 -5.32 -5.03
CA GLY A 269 14.34 -6.08 -5.41
C GLY A 269 14.45 -6.25 -6.92
N LEU A 270 13.36 -6.61 -7.59
CA LEU A 270 13.31 -6.74 -9.05
C LEU A 270 13.59 -5.41 -9.75
N MET A 271 13.01 -4.29 -9.26
CA MET A 271 13.25 -2.95 -9.83
C MET A 271 14.70 -2.50 -9.68
N ILE A 272 15.34 -2.83 -8.56
CA ILE A 272 16.75 -2.51 -8.30
C ILE A 272 17.67 -3.37 -9.19
N LEU A 273 17.36 -4.65 -9.37
CA LEU A 273 18.11 -5.53 -10.27
C LEU A 273 18.07 -5.03 -11.72
N SER A 274 16.92 -4.54 -12.17
CA SER A 274 16.76 -3.98 -13.51
C SER A 274 17.24 -2.53 -13.64
N ALA A 275 17.88 -1.93 -12.64
CA ALA A 275 18.26 -0.52 -12.67
C ALA A 275 19.46 -0.19 -13.57
N GLY A 276 20.12 -1.20 -14.16
CA GLY A 276 21.26 -1.04 -15.07
C GLY A 276 22.63 -0.93 -14.40
N PHE A 277 22.71 -1.21 -13.08
CA PHE A 277 23.98 -1.27 -12.33
C PHE A 277 24.55 -2.70 -12.27
N PHE A 278 23.72 -3.70 -11.98
CA PHE A 278 24.17 -5.11 -11.85
C PHE A 278 24.47 -5.78 -13.19
N GLN A 279 23.69 -5.42 -14.22
CA GLN A 279 23.88 -5.88 -15.58
C GLN A 279 23.53 -4.75 -16.54
N LEU A 280 24.27 -4.67 -17.63
CA LEU A 280 24.07 -3.65 -18.65
C LEU A 280 22.75 -3.83 -19.40
N PRO A 281 22.06 -2.73 -19.76
CA PRO A 281 20.81 -2.75 -20.53
C PRO A 281 20.80 -3.66 -21.77
N ASN A 282 21.91 -3.69 -22.53
CA ASN A 282 22.03 -4.50 -23.74
C ASN A 282 22.37 -5.98 -23.49
N ASP A 283 22.86 -6.32 -22.29
CA ASP A 283 23.19 -7.71 -21.93
C ASP A 283 22.04 -8.38 -21.15
N LEU A 284 20.95 -7.65 -20.87
CA LEU A 284 19.76 -8.19 -20.22
C LEU A 284 18.95 -9.06 -21.19
N PRO A 285 18.41 -10.21 -20.74
CA PRO A 285 17.52 -11.03 -21.55
C PRO A 285 16.33 -10.23 -22.09
N ASP A 286 16.11 -10.31 -23.41
CA ASP A 286 15.24 -9.37 -24.12
C ASP A 286 13.76 -9.39 -23.66
N ILE A 287 13.21 -10.57 -23.36
CA ILE A 287 11.76 -10.75 -23.21
C ILE A 287 11.20 -10.12 -21.92
N PHE A 288 11.82 -10.39 -20.77
CA PHE A 288 11.28 -9.97 -19.46
C PHE A 288 12.10 -8.84 -18.82
N TRP A 289 13.41 -8.87 -18.97
CA TRP A 289 14.28 -7.95 -18.24
C TRP A 289 14.51 -6.65 -19.00
N ARG A 290 14.69 -6.73 -20.32
CA ARG A 290 14.96 -5.56 -21.17
C ARG A 290 13.72 -4.76 -21.52
N TYR A 291 12.62 -5.39 -21.96
CA TYR A 291 11.51 -4.66 -22.59
C TYR A 291 10.23 -4.45 -21.76
N PRO A 292 10.11 -4.98 -20.53
CA PRO A 292 9.26 -4.31 -19.53
C PRO A 292 10.02 -3.84 -18.28
N MET A 293 10.85 -4.69 -17.66
CA MET A 293 11.33 -4.41 -16.30
C MET A 293 12.34 -3.25 -16.22
N TYR A 294 13.21 -3.11 -17.21
CA TYR A 294 14.16 -1.99 -17.30
C TYR A 294 13.45 -0.64 -17.48
N TYR A 295 12.40 -0.56 -18.30
CA TYR A 295 11.69 0.69 -18.58
C TYR A 295 10.67 1.07 -17.52
N ILE A 296 10.09 0.09 -16.81
CA ILE A 296 9.14 0.31 -15.71
C ILE A 296 9.86 0.70 -14.41
N SER A 297 11.09 0.24 -14.21
CA SER A 297 11.86 0.53 -13.00
C SER A 297 12.19 2.01 -12.89
N PHE A 298 11.74 2.64 -11.81
CA PHE A 298 12.10 4.03 -11.53
C PHE A 298 13.57 4.17 -11.13
N HIS A 299 14.20 3.11 -10.59
CA HIS A 299 15.63 3.12 -10.24
C HIS A 299 16.51 3.35 -11.47
N LYS A 300 16.11 2.91 -12.67
CA LYS A 300 16.80 3.26 -13.93
C LYS A 300 16.99 4.77 -14.04
N TYR A 301 15.88 5.52 -14.02
CA TYR A 301 15.88 6.97 -14.24
C TYR A 301 16.53 7.72 -13.07
N ALA A 302 16.34 7.23 -11.83
CA ALA A 302 17.00 7.76 -10.65
C ALA A 302 18.52 7.65 -10.75
N LEU A 303 19.05 6.45 -11.02
CA LEU A 303 20.49 6.21 -11.15
C LEU A 303 21.09 6.97 -12.33
N GLN A 304 20.46 6.92 -13.51
CA GLN A 304 20.94 7.69 -14.67
C GLN A 304 20.97 9.20 -14.38
N GLY A 305 19.96 9.73 -13.68
CA GLY A 305 19.93 11.11 -13.25
C GLY A 305 21.07 11.45 -12.28
N LEU A 306 21.29 10.62 -11.26
CA LEU A 306 22.32 10.81 -10.24
C LEU A 306 23.73 10.70 -10.83
N TYR A 307 23.96 9.73 -11.73
CA TYR A 307 25.23 9.60 -12.45
C TYR A 307 25.51 10.82 -13.32
N LYS A 308 24.53 11.28 -14.11
CA LYS A 308 24.67 12.54 -14.88
C LYS A 308 25.01 13.71 -13.95
N ASN A 309 24.37 13.81 -12.79
CA ASN A 309 24.60 14.92 -11.87
C ASN A 309 25.98 14.90 -11.20
N GLU A 310 26.53 13.74 -10.86
CA GLU A 310 27.83 13.63 -10.18
C GLU A 310 29.01 13.75 -11.16
N PHE A 311 28.89 13.19 -12.35
CA PHE A 311 30.00 13.09 -13.29
C PHE A 311 30.07 14.24 -14.30
N GLU A 312 29.01 15.04 -14.43
CA GLU A 312 29.02 16.24 -15.26
C GLU A 312 30.04 17.26 -14.73
N GLY A 313 31.06 17.59 -15.52
CA GLY A 313 32.10 18.54 -15.12
C GLY A 313 33.20 17.96 -14.22
N LEU A 314 33.22 16.64 -13.95
CA LEU A 314 34.40 15.99 -13.37
C LEU A 314 35.44 15.70 -14.45
N GLU A 315 36.71 15.91 -14.10
CA GLU A 315 37.88 15.54 -14.89
C GLU A 315 38.69 14.51 -14.11
N PHE A 316 39.11 13.43 -14.78
CA PHE A 316 39.95 12.39 -14.19
C PHE A 316 41.36 12.41 -14.80
N PRO A 317 42.40 12.03 -14.04
CA PRO A 317 43.75 11.93 -14.57
C PRO A 317 43.83 10.82 -15.63
N GLU A 318 44.70 11.03 -16.63
CA GLU A 318 44.98 10.06 -17.69
C GLU A 318 45.50 8.72 -17.13
N TYR A 319 45.12 7.61 -17.77
CA TYR A 319 45.58 6.26 -17.41
C TYR A 319 46.02 5.50 -18.67
N LEU A 320 46.91 4.53 -18.49
CA LEU A 320 47.47 3.71 -19.57
C LEU A 320 46.35 2.98 -20.33
N GLY A 321 46.15 3.33 -21.60
CA GLY A 321 45.15 2.73 -22.49
C GLY A 321 43.86 3.56 -22.69
N GLY A 322 43.79 4.78 -22.17
CA GLY A 322 42.72 5.74 -22.48
C GLY A 322 42.87 6.42 -23.87
N PRO A 323 41.81 7.00 -24.43
CA PRO A 323 41.89 7.83 -25.63
C PRO A 323 42.79 9.06 -25.39
N PRO A 324 43.47 9.56 -26.43
CA PRO A 324 44.46 10.64 -26.29
C PRO A 324 43.82 11.93 -25.79
N THR A 325 44.37 12.51 -24.72
CA THR A 325 43.86 13.75 -24.11
C THR A 325 44.73 14.97 -24.42
N ILE A 326 44.08 16.11 -24.67
CA ILE A 326 44.75 17.36 -25.10
C ILE A 326 45.53 18.03 -23.94
N ASN A 327 45.17 17.76 -22.67
CA ASN A 327 45.77 18.38 -21.48
C ASN A 327 46.12 17.39 -20.34
N GLY A 328 46.24 16.08 -20.62
CA GLY A 328 46.49 15.05 -19.59
C GLY A 328 45.33 14.83 -18.60
N LYS A 329 44.15 15.36 -18.93
CA LYS A 329 42.90 15.21 -18.18
C LYS A 329 41.80 14.79 -19.13
N MET A 330 41.02 13.81 -18.69
CA MET A 330 39.96 13.21 -19.50
C MET A 330 38.60 13.61 -18.96
N SER A 331 37.69 13.99 -19.87
CA SER A 331 36.33 14.26 -19.46
C SER A 331 35.66 12.95 -19.05
N THR A 332 34.86 13.00 -17.99
CA THR A 332 34.26 11.79 -17.42
C THR A 332 33.44 10.97 -18.41
N TRP A 333 32.79 11.64 -19.36
CA TRP A 333 31.96 10.96 -20.37
C TRP A 333 32.79 10.21 -21.40
N GLU A 334 33.96 10.73 -21.77
CA GLU A 334 34.91 10.00 -22.62
C GLU A 334 35.48 8.77 -21.91
N VAL A 335 35.46 8.72 -20.56
CA VAL A 335 35.93 7.56 -19.79
C VAL A 335 34.81 6.52 -19.69
N LEU A 336 33.61 6.95 -19.31
CA LEU A 336 32.46 6.08 -19.10
C LEU A 336 31.94 5.41 -20.39
N LEU A 337 32.10 6.04 -21.56
CA LEU A 337 31.57 5.55 -22.84
C LEU A 337 32.40 4.39 -23.48
N PRO A 338 33.73 4.49 -23.66
CA PRO A 338 34.53 3.49 -24.37
C PRO A 338 35.33 2.55 -23.46
N SER A 339 35.76 3.01 -22.27
CA SER A 339 36.79 2.29 -21.51
C SER A 339 36.27 1.27 -20.50
N MET A 340 35.02 1.41 -20.07
CA MET A 340 34.43 0.49 -19.11
C MET A 340 33.30 -0.37 -19.68
N GLY A 341 32.61 0.05 -20.74
CA GLY A 341 31.43 -0.69 -21.23
C GLY A 341 30.40 -0.97 -20.14
N THR A 342 30.38 -0.21 -19.02
CA THR A 342 29.68 -0.54 -17.76
C THR A 342 28.37 0.20 -17.57
N LEU A 343 28.14 1.32 -18.26
CA LEU A 343 26.92 2.12 -18.10
C LEU A 343 26.44 2.68 -19.44
N GLN A 344 25.44 2.02 -20.02
CA GLN A 344 24.70 2.52 -21.19
C GLN A 344 23.73 3.63 -20.74
N ILE A 345 24.28 4.78 -20.40
CA ILE A 345 23.50 5.97 -20.06
C ILE A 345 23.06 6.64 -21.37
N GLU A 346 21.76 6.90 -21.50
CA GLU A 346 21.21 7.61 -22.64
C GLU A 346 21.65 9.08 -22.60
N MET A 347 22.71 9.44 -23.35
CA MET A 347 23.24 10.82 -23.40
C MET A 347 22.41 11.79 -24.24
N GLY A 348 21.35 11.29 -24.91
CA GLY A 348 20.51 12.09 -25.81
C GLY A 348 19.67 13.19 -25.15
N TYR A 349 19.65 13.28 -23.81
CA TYR A 349 18.89 14.29 -23.08
C TYR A 349 19.53 14.68 -21.73
N SER A 350 19.14 15.85 -21.22
CA SER A 350 19.67 16.45 -19.98
C SER A 350 19.21 15.70 -18.71
N LYS A 351 19.97 15.83 -17.62
CA LYS A 351 19.63 15.27 -16.30
C LYS A 351 18.22 15.68 -15.82
N TRP A 352 17.78 16.90 -16.12
CA TRP A 352 16.45 17.41 -15.75
C TRP A 352 15.29 16.61 -16.35
N VAL A 353 15.49 15.96 -17.51
CA VAL A 353 14.46 15.09 -18.10
C VAL A 353 14.26 13.84 -17.24
N ASN A 354 15.32 13.25 -16.67
CA ASN A 354 15.19 12.13 -15.73
C ASN A 354 14.39 12.51 -14.48
N LEU A 355 14.64 13.71 -13.94
CA LEU A 355 13.87 14.24 -12.82
C LEU A 355 12.39 14.43 -13.20
N GLY A 356 12.12 14.98 -14.38
CA GLY A 356 10.76 15.12 -14.92
C GLY A 356 10.06 13.78 -15.10
N ILE A 357 10.75 12.77 -15.62
CA ILE A 357 10.22 11.40 -15.76
C ILE A 357 9.86 10.83 -14.39
N LEU A 358 10.70 11.00 -13.36
CA LEU A 358 10.40 10.51 -12.01
C LEU A 358 9.17 11.17 -11.39
N PHE A 359 9.03 12.49 -11.50
CA PHE A 359 7.80 13.17 -11.03
C PHE A 359 6.57 12.77 -11.87
N GLY A 360 6.76 12.56 -13.18
CA GLY A 360 5.72 11.98 -14.04
C GLY A 360 5.30 10.58 -13.58
N MET A 361 6.27 9.74 -13.19
CA MET A 361 6.01 8.44 -12.61
C MET A 361 5.26 8.56 -11.28
N VAL A 362 5.62 9.48 -10.39
CA VAL A 362 4.84 9.73 -9.15
C VAL A 362 3.37 9.96 -9.48
N PHE A 363 3.07 10.81 -10.45
CA PHE A 363 1.69 11.06 -10.88
C PHE A 363 1.02 9.77 -11.43
N ILE A 364 1.70 9.04 -12.31
CA ILE A 364 1.19 7.78 -12.87
C ILE A 364 0.90 6.75 -11.76
N TYR A 365 1.82 6.55 -10.80
CA TYR A 365 1.63 5.64 -9.68
C TYR A 365 0.48 6.07 -8.76
N ARG A 366 0.22 7.38 -8.59
CA ARG A 366 -0.96 7.88 -7.85
C ARG A 366 -2.27 7.62 -8.60
N VAL A 367 -2.28 7.76 -9.92
CA VAL A 367 -3.42 7.39 -10.77
C VAL A 367 -3.66 5.87 -10.72
N LEU A 368 -2.60 5.08 -10.78
CA LEU A 368 -2.68 3.62 -10.62
C LEU A 368 -3.23 3.23 -9.25
N LEU A 369 -2.79 3.88 -8.16
CA LEU A 369 -3.36 3.69 -6.82
C LEU A 369 -4.86 3.97 -6.80
N PHE A 370 -5.30 5.08 -7.39
CA PHE A 370 -6.71 5.42 -7.50
C PHE A 370 -7.50 4.33 -8.26
N CYS A 371 -6.98 3.89 -9.41
CA CYS A 371 -7.59 2.83 -10.22
C CYS A 371 -7.65 1.48 -9.48
N THR A 372 -6.57 1.10 -8.78
CA THR A 372 -6.51 -0.13 -7.99
C THR A 372 -7.55 -0.11 -6.87
N ILE A 373 -7.66 0.98 -6.11
CA ILE A 373 -8.68 1.09 -5.05
C ILE A 373 -10.09 0.92 -5.63
N LYS A 374 -10.40 1.61 -6.73
CA LYS A 374 -11.71 1.50 -7.40
C LYS A 374 -11.98 0.09 -7.94
N THR A 375 -10.96 -0.58 -8.45
CA THR A 375 -11.09 -1.93 -8.98
C THR A 375 -11.31 -2.93 -7.85
N THR A 376 -10.54 -2.83 -6.77
CA THR A 376 -10.70 -3.66 -5.57
C THR A 376 -12.11 -3.49 -4.95
N GLU A 377 -12.66 -2.27 -4.91
CA GLU A 377 -14.04 -2.02 -4.46
C GLU A 377 -15.07 -2.78 -5.31
N ARG A 378 -14.87 -2.85 -6.64
CA ARG A 378 -15.78 -3.53 -7.58
C ARG A 378 -15.65 -5.05 -7.52
N VAL A 379 -14.44 -5.55 -7.36
CA VAL A 379 -14.13 -6.99 -7.47
C VAL A 379 -14.42 -7.75 -6.18
N LYS A 380 -14.20 -7.14 -5.00
CA LYS A 380 -14.49 -7.78 -3.69
C LYS A 380 -15.90 -8.40 -3.61
N PRO A 381 -17.01 -7.69 -3.89
CA PRO A 381 -18.34 -8.28 -3.80
C PRO A 381 -18.57 -9.39 -4.84
N ILE A 382 -17.96 -9.32 -6.02
CA ILE A 382 -18.06 -10.35 -7.05
C ILE A 382 -17.37 -11.64 -6.60
N ILE A 383 -16.17 -11.52 -6.01
CA ILE A 383 -15.45 -12.68 -5.45
C ILE A 383 -16.24 -13.29 -4.30
N THR A 384 -16.77 -12.47 -3.39
CA THR A 384 -17.59 -12.96 -2.27
C THR A 384 -18.85 -13.67 -2.78
N ALA A 385 -19.55 -13.11 -3.77
CA ALA A 385 -20.72 -13.74 -4.39
C ALA A 385 -20.36 -15.07 -5.08
N PHE A 386 -19.23 -15.13 -5.78
CA PHE A 386 -18.74 -16.34 -6.42
C PHE A 386 -18.40 -17.43 -5.40
N LEU A 387 -17.66 -17.09 -4.33
CA LEU A 387 -17.32 -18.02 -3.26
C LEU A 387 -18.59 -18.59 -2.58
N LEU A 388 -19.55 -17.73 -2.23
CA LEU A 388 -20.82 -18.15 -1.64
C LEU A 388 -21.62 -19.07 -2.59
N SER A 389 -21.59 -18.81 -3.90
CA SER A 389 -22.25 -19.67 -4.89
C SER A 389 -21.58 -21.05 -5.06
N SER A 390 -20.26 -21.12 -4.85
CA SER A 390 -19.52 -22.39 -4.93
C SER A 390 -19.73 -23.25 -3.69
N THR A 391 -19.94 -22.64 -2.52
CA THR A 391 -20.22 -23.37 -1.27
C THR A 391 -21.61 -23.99 -1.28
N HIS A 392 -22.57 -23.42 -2.02
CA HIS A 392 -23.93 -23.98 -2.17
C HIS A 392 -24.03 -25.12 -3.20
N ARG A 393 -22.96 -25.41 -3.95
CA ARG A 393 -22.97 -26.39 -5.05
C ARG A 393 -22.26 -27.71 -4.70
N ASN A 394 -21.64 -27.79 -3.53
CA ASN A 394 -21.09 -29.01 -2.92
C ASN A 394 -21.91 -29.36 -1.69
#